data_AF-A0A075LXV4-F1
#
_entry.id   AF-A0A075LXV4-F1
#
_cell.length_a   1.000
_cell.length_b   1.000
_cell.length_c   1.000
_cell.angle_alpha   90.00
_cell.angle_beta   90.00
_cell.angle_gamma   90.00
#
_symmetry.space_group_name_H-M   'P 1'
#
loop_
_entity.id
_entity.type
_entity.pdbx_description
1 polymer ?
#
loop_
_entity_poly.entity_id
_entity_poly.type
_entity_poly.pdbx_seq_one_letter_code
_entity_poly.pdbx_strand_id
1 'polypeptide(L)'
;MDFALFMERYGYKIILGIFALIFLGFIAIPLISFAWVFKQFGLYIGGIVIVIILMQAFLVKRRALDSYAKAHAKYFYDDKWYKRR
;
A
#
# COMPACT_ATOMS: atom_id res chain seq x y z
N MET A 1 40.93 -20.17 -31.57
CA MET A 1 39.48 -20.37 -31.68
C MET A 1 38.88 -18.99 -31.90
N ASP A 2 38.10 -18.80 -32.95
CA ASP A 2 37.50 -17.50 -33.27
C ASP A 2 36.54 -17.08 -32.13
N PHE A 3 36.64 -15.82 -31.69
CA PHE A 3 35.78 -15.27 -30.64
C PHE A 3 34.31 -15.31 -31.05
N ALA A 4 34.04 -15.16 -32.35
CA ALA A 4 32.69 -15.32 -32.91
C ALA A 4 32.11 -16.72 -32.63
N LEU A 5 32.90 -17.78 -32.84
CA LEU A 5 32.49 -19.16 -32.63
C LEU A 5 32.29 -19.48 -31.12
N PHE A 6 33.07 -18.83 -30.25
CA PHE A 6 32.88 -18.91 -28.79
C PHE A 6 31.59 -18.24 -28.35
N MET A 7 31.31 -17.05 -28.87
CA MET A 7 30.09 -16.29 -28.56
C MET A 7 28.84 -17.05 -28.97
N GLU A 8 28.86 -17.66 -30.15
CA GLU A 8 27.76 -18.46 -30.69
C GLU A 8 27.44 -19.68 -29.83
N ARG A 9 28.45 -20.40 -29.32
CA ARG A 9 28.23 -21.61 -28.51
C ARG A 9 27.96 -21.33 -27.03
N TYR A 10 28.62 -20.35 -26.43
CA TYR A 10 28.66 -20.15 -24.97
C TYR A 10 28.39 -18.72 -24.53
N GLY A 11 28.85 -17.72 -25.28
CA GLY A 11 28.82 -16.32 -24.85
C GLY A 11 27.41 -15.79 -24.59
N TYR A 12 26.44 -16.07 -25.46
CA TYR A 12 25.06 -15.60 -25.26
C TYR A 12 24.41 -16.14 -23.98
N LYS A 13 24.68 -17.41 -23.62
CA LYS A 13 24.16 -18.02 -22.40
C LYS A 13 24.78 -17.40 -21.15
N ILE A 14 26.08 -17.09 -21.21
CA ILE A 14 26.81 -16.43 -20.12
C ILE A 14 26.27 -15.00 -19.92
N ILE A 15 26.09 -14.24 -20.99
CA ILE A 15 25.53 -12.89 -20.93
C ILE A 15 24.11 -12.91 -20.35
N LEU A 16 23.29 -13.86 -20.79
CA LEU A 16 21.94 -14.03 -20.25
C LEU A 16 21.95 -14.38 -18.76
N GLY A 17 22.85 -15.26 -18.33
CA GLY A 17 23.03 -15.60 -16.91
C GLY A 17 23.47 -14.39 -16.06
N ILE A 18 24.42 -13.60 -16.56
CA ILE A 18 24.86 -12.36 -15.91
C ILE A 18 23.70 -11.38 -15.81
N PHE A 19 22.94 -11.19 -16.88
CA PHE A 19 21.80 -10.29 -16.90
C PHE A 19 20.71 -10.73 -15.91
N ALA A 20 20.42 -12.03 -15.86
CA ALA A 20 19.49 -12.60 -14.88
C ALA A 20 19.96 -12.39 -13.44
N LEU A 21 21.26 -12.54 -13.15
CA LEU A 21 21.82 -12.27 -11.81
C LEU A 21 21.70 -10.80 -11.42
N ILE A 22 21.96 -9.88 -12.35
CA ILE A 22 21.79 -8.43 -12.12
C ILE A 22 20.33 -8.12 -11.82
N PHE A 23 19.42 -8.65 -12.62
CA PHE A 23 17.98 -8.46 -12.44
C PHE A 23 17.48 -9.02 -11.10
N LEU A 24 17.92 -10.23 -10.75
CA LEU A 24 17.62 -10.83 -9.44
C LEU A 24 18.19 -10.00 -8.30
N GLY A 25 19.41 -9.49 -8.41
CA GLY A 25 20.00 -8.58 -7.43
C GLY A 25 19.16 -7.31 -7.25
N PHE A 26 18.69 -6.73 -8.35
CA PHE A 26 17.86 -5.53 -8.32
C PHE A 26 16.53 -5.73 -7.58
N ILE A 27 15.97 -6.95 -7.61
CA ILE A 27 14.76 -7.31 -6.87
C ILE A 27 15.07 -7.74 -5.43
N ALA A 28 16.14 -8.51 -5.24
CA ALA A 28 16.49 -9.08 -3.95
C ALA A 28 16.96 -8.00 -2.95
N ILE A 29 17.75 -7.03 -3.40
CA ILE A 29 18.26 -5.94 -2.54
C ILE A 29 17.11 -5.17 -1.85
N PRO A 30 16.11 -4.62 -2.58
CA PRO A 30 15.02 -3.91 -1.92
C PRO A 30 14.17 -4.84 -1.05
N LEU A 31 13.91 -6.08 -1.48
CA LEU A 31 13.15 -7.05 -0.66
C LEU A 31 13.84 -7.33 0.68
N ILE A 32 15.14 -7.61 0.66
CA ILE A 32 15.94 -7.86 1.87
C ILE A 32 15.96 -6.59 2.73
N SER A 33 16.11 -5.42 2.11
CA SER A 33 16.13 -4.13 2.81
C SER A 33 14.81 -3.86 3.51
N PHE A 34 13.67 -4.06 2.81
CA PHE A 34 12.34 -3.96 3.40
C PHE A 34 12.16 -4.98 4.52
N ALA A 35 12.51 -6.25 4.31
CA ALA A 35 12.40 -7.28 5.33
C ALA A 35 13.20 -6.93 6.59
N TRP A 36 14.39 -6.35 6.43
CA TRP A 36 15.21 -5.90 7.55
C TRP A 36 14.59 -4.72 8.30
N VAL A 37 14.09 -3.71 7.58
CA VAL A 37 13.37 -2.57 8.14
C VAL A 37 12.12 -3.03 8.88
N PHE A 38 11.30 -3.90 8.30
CA PHE A 38 10.11 -4.45 8.96
C PHE A 38 10.46 -5.29 10.17
N LYS A 39 11.58 -6.03 10.15
CA LYS A 39 12.02 -6.80 11.32
C LYS A 39 12.41 -5.89 12.49
N GLN A 40 13.08 -4.77 12.23
CA GLN A 40 13.51 -3.85 13.28
C GLN A 40 12.40 -2.89 13.74
N PHE A 41 11.62 -2.37 12.80
CA PHE A 41 10.67 -1.28 13.04
C PHE A 41 9.21 -1.70 12.86
N GLY A 42 8.91 -2.98 12.62
CA GLY A 42 7.58 -3.46 12.30
C GLY A 42 6.53 -3.10 13.34
N LEU A 43 6.88 -3.13 14.63
CA LEU A 43 5.97 -2.71 15.71
C LEU A 43 5.63 -1.21 15.63
N TYR A 44 6.63 -0.35 15.37
CA TYR A 44 6.41 1.09 15.22
C TYR A 44 5.61 1.41 13.96
N ILE A 45 5.96 0.78 12.83
CA ILE A 45 5.24 0.95 11.56
C ILE A 45 3.79 0.49 11.72
N GLY A 46 3.56 -0.69 12.30
CA GLY A 46 2.22 -1.20 12.58
C GLY A 46 1.43 -0.29 13.52
N GLY A 47 2.07 0.20 14.58
CA GLY A 47 1.46 1.17 15.50
C GLY A 47 1.04 2.46 14.80
N ILE A 48 1.92 3.04 13.99
CA ILE A 48 1.61 4.25 13.19
C ILE A 48 0.44 3.98 12.24
N VAL A 49 0.43 2.85 11.53
CA VAL A 49 -0.66 2.48 10.62
C VAL A 49 -1.99 2.37 11.36
N ILE A 50 -2.01 1.72 12.54
CA ILE A 50 -3.20 1.63 13.38
C ILE A 50 -3.70 3.02 13.79
N VAL A 51 -2.79 3.88 14.27
CA VAL A 51 -3.15 5.26 14.67
C VAL A 51 -3.75 6.03 13.51
N ILE A 52 -3.16 5.95 12.30
CA ILE A 52 -3.68 6.61 11.10
C ILE A 52 -5.09 6.10 10.76
N ILE A 53 -5.31 4.79 10.80
CA ILE A 53 -6.62 4.18 10.53
C ILE A 53 -7.66 4.67 11.55
N LEU A 54 -7.30 4.69 12.82
CA LEU A 54 -8.18 5.18 13.88
C LEU A 54 -8.50 6.67 13.68
N MET A 55 -7.50 7.49 13.40
CA MET A 55 -7.70 8.91 13.11
C MET A 55 -8.64 9.12 11.92
N GLN A 56 -8.46 8.37 10.84
CA GLN A 56 -9.34 8.44 9.67
C GLN A 56 -10.78 8.03 10.04
N ALA A 57 -10.95 6.94 10.78
CA ALA A 57 -12.27 6.49 11.23
C ALA A 57 -12.95 7.54 12.12
N PHE A 58 -12.25 8.10 13.10
CA PHE A 58 -12.81 9.07 14.04
C PHE A 58 -13.04 10.45 13.45
N LEU A 59 -12.20 10.93 12.53
CA LEU A 59 -12.34 12.27 11.97
C LEU A 59 -13.27 12.31 10.75
N VAL A 60 -13.21 11.30 9.89
CA VAL A 60 -13.95 11.28 8.62
C VAL A 60 -15.29 10.57 8.79
N LYS A 61 -15.27 9.31 9.26
CA LYS A 61 -16.51 8.52 9.35
C LYS A 61 -17.45 9.05 10.42
N ARG A 62 -16.93 9.54 11.55
CA ARG A 62 -17.78 10.16 12.59
C ARG A 62 -18.55 11.36 12.06
N ARG A 63 -17.90 12.25 11.30
CA ARG A 63 -18.57 13.43 10.70
C ARG A 63 -19.66 13.02 9.71
N ALA A 64 -19.42 11.97 8.92
CA ALA A 64 -20.41 11.43 8.01
C ALA A 64 -21.61 10.79 8.74
N LEU A 65 -21.35 10.09 9.85
CA LEU A 65 -22.41 9.52 10.69
C LEU A 65 -23.22 10.62 11.40
N ASP A 66 -22.55 11.66 11.93
CA ASP A 66 -23.22 12.79 12.56
C ASP A 66 -24.09 13.59 11.59
N SER A 67 -23.64 13.78 10.34
CA SER A 67 -24.44 14.46 9.31
C SER A 67 -25.63 13.62 8.89
N TYR A 68 -25.45 12.30 8.72
CA TYR A 68 -26.53 11.37 8.42
C TYR A 68 -27.57 11.31 9.55
N ALA A 69 -27.12 11.25 10.81
CA ALA A 69 -27.99 11.28 11.98
C ALA A 69 -28.79 12.58 12.06
N LYS A 70 -28.17 13.75 11.81
CA LYS A 70 -28.87 15.04 11.77
C LYS A 70 -29.88 15.13 10.63
N ALA A 71 -29.55 14.59 9.45
CA ALA A 71 -30.49 14.54 8.33
C ALA A 71 -31.70 13.68 8.68
N HIS A 72 -31.49 12.47 9.22
CA HIS A 72 -32.58 11.60 9.68
C HIS A 72 -33.41 12.25 10.78
N ALA A 73 -32.77 12.85 11.79
CA ALA A 73 -33.47 13.53 12.88
C ALA A 73 -34.41 14.63 12.37
N LYS A 74 -33.98 15.39 11.36
CA LYS A 74 -34.81 16.43 10.72
C LYS A 74 -36.03 15.86 9.96
N TYR A 75 -35.99 14.64 9.45
CA TYR A 75 -37.16 14.06 8.76
C TYR A 75 -38.11 13.33 9.72
N PHE A 76 -37.59 12.69 10.77
CA PHE A 76 -38.38 11.86 11.67
C PHE A 76 -38.86 12.57 12.93
N TYR A 77 -38.15 13.59 13.40
CA TYR A 77 -38.43 14.28 14.67
C TYR A 77 -38.65 15.79 14.49
N ASP A 78 -38.88 16.27 13.26
CA ASP A 78 -39.28 17.66 13.03
C ASP A 78 -40.75 17.85 13.43
N ASP A 79 -40.92 18.34 14.65
CA ASP A 79 -42.15 18.77 15.31
C ASP A 79 -42.86 19.92 14.58
N LYS A 80 -42.28 20.48 13.50
CA LYS A 80 -42.91 21.49 12.64
C LYS A 80 -43.37 20.94 11.29
N TRP A 81 -43.29 19.62 11.04
CA TRP A 81 -43.74 19.00 9.79
C TRP A 81 -45.20 19.33 9.43
N TYR A 82 -46.09 19.43 10.44
CA TYR A 82 -47.51 19.75 10.24
C TYR A 82 -47.79 21.24 9.94
N LYS A 83 -46.82 22.15 10.15
CA LYS A 83 -47.00 23.61 9.96
C LYS A 83 -46.72 24.09 8.53
N ARG A 84 -46.37 23.19 7.61
CA ARG A 84 -46.01 23.52 6.21
C ARG A 84 -47.08 23.15 5.17
N ARG A 85 -48.30 22.78 5.59
CA ARG A 85 -49.47 22.67 4.71
C ARG A 85 -50.39 23.86 4.89
#